data_AF-G8T995-F1
#
_entry.id   AF-G8T995-F1
#
_cell.length_a   1.000
_cell.length_b   1.000
_cell.length_c   1.000
_cell.angle_alpha   90.00
_cell.angle_beta   90.00
_cell.angle_gamma   90.00
#
_symmetry.space_group_name_H-M   'P 1'
#
loop_
_entity.id
_entity.type
_entity.pdbx_description
1 polymer ?
#
loop_
_entity_poly.entity_id
_entity_poly.type
_entity_poly.pdbx_seq_one_letter_code
_entity_poly.pdbx_strand_id
1 'polypeptide(L)'
;MLHKLPRLFIFLHICISVALFSCKQEKVIPAHADFSYEIVNNNFTVPVKIRVTNNSSGGNQYKWTFENGTPATSEKRDPGEIVFNNAGSFNIKLETWNADSHDEKSVTVTMDSSVAIDFIPVILVNEYAPAQVTITNKTVGASSFSWTFAGGVPATASTQDPGTIAFAAPGDHAITLTVSNGRKEFTLSKTITIKQSLAPAFTIDPSFDDEDYQAPLNATLNNTSIAGITWKWTTTGGTISDDTARSPQIHFDNPGTYTITLTADNKKETKAVSNTITVLPNTNLRTFVNVQLGINTAHSDIGSFFSTSLRRKFYAGDNLSVVGKEIDIVYYGLNKNFIYNRFTSPDSASLYTFDPIPGATNETIINSIENSPYASQMTPAIFDAMTNDVPLKNIPVVYNDASWQQFNDATVPRIVLFKKSNGIKGAIKIRQFMQNERQSYIIVDIKVQKEPQ
;
A
#
# COMPACT_ATOMS: atom_id res chain seq x y z
N MET A 1 46.05 122.10 -87.38
CA MET A 1 47.44 121.72 -87.07
C MET A 1 47.50 121.02 -85.72
N LEU A 2 48.01 119.80 -85.72
CA LEU A 2 48.74 119.05 -84.69
C LEU A 2 49.09 119.76 -83.34
N HIS A 3 48.83 119.09 -82.20
CA HIS A 3 49.79 118.60 -81.14
C HIS A 3 49.00 118.27 -79.83
N LYS A 4 48.86 117.00 -79.40
CA LYS A 4 49.74 116.09 -78.58
C LYS A 4 49.63 116.22 -77.03
N LEU A 5 49.33 115.04 -76.43
CA LEU A 5 49.23 114.51 -75.03
C LEU A 5 50.24 115.02 -73.95
N PRO A 6 50.11 114.72 -72.60
CA PRO A 6 49.89 113.36 -72.00
C PRO A 6 49.22 113.12 -70.60
N ARG A 7 48.81 111.84 -70.40
CA ARG A 7 48.80 110.90 -69.21
C ARG A 7 48.31 111.30 -67.80
N LEU A 8 47.25 110.63 -67.31
CA LEU A 8 47.22 109.91 -66.01
C LEU A 8 46.00 108.95 -65.89
N PHE A 9 46.08 107.79 -66.53
CA PHE A 9 45.33 106.57 -66.15
C PHE A 9 46.11 105.89 -65.02
N ILE A 10 45.44 105.07 -64.18
CA ILE A 10 45.95 104.28 -63.04
C ILE A 10 45.73 104.98 -61.69
N PHE A 11 44.60 104.71 -61.02
CA PHE A 11 44.53 104.59 -59.54
C PHE A 11 43.15 104.16 -59.01
N LEU A 12 42.07 104.26 -59.81
CA LEU A 12 40.70 103.97 -59.34
C LEU A 12 40.11 102.65 -59.87
N HIS A 13 40.95 101.61 -59.99
CA HIS A 13 40.53 100.21 -60.15
C HIS A 13 41.04 99.31 -59.01
N ILE A 14 41.61 99.90 -57.96
CA ILE A 14 42.27 99.17 -56.86
C ILE A 14 41.36 99.01 -55.62
N CYS A 15 40.11 99.51 -55.63
CA CYS A 15 39.17 99.32 -54.51
C CYS A 15 38.01 98.34 -54.78
N ILE A 16 37.88 97.75 -55.98
CA ILE A 16 36.83 96.76 -56.29
C ILE A 16 37.41 95.33 -56.42
N SER A 17 38.74 95.15 -56.30
CA SER A 17 39.41 93.85 -56.38
C SER A 17 39.72 93.21 -55.01
N VAL A 18 39.30 93.80 -53.89
CA VAL A 18 39.58 93.28 -52.53
C VAL A 18 38.34 92.72 -51.80
N ALA A 19 37.17 92.67 -52.44
CA ALA A 19 35.95 92.20 -51.80
C ALA A 19 35.59 90.71 -52.03
N LEU A 20 36.35 89.93 -52.82
CA LEU A 20 35.95 88.55 -53.15
C LEU A 20 37.12 87.56 -53.24
N PHE A 21 37.93 87.46 -52.17
CA PHE A 21 38.74 86.26 -51.91
C PHE A 21 38.60 85.85 -50.44
N SER A 22 37.37 85.59 -50.01
CA SER A 22 37.13 84.70 -48.87
C SER A 22 37.14 83.28 -49.40
N CYS A 23 38.33 82.69 -49.54
CA CYS A 23 38.46 81.24 -49.75
C CYS A 23 38.09 80.56 -48.42
N LYS A 24 36.81 80.25 -48.21
CA LYS A 24 36.41 79.34 -47.12
C LYS A 24 36.87 77.95 -47.52
N GLN A 25 37.87 77.43 -46.82
CA GLN A 25 38.22 76.01 -46.89
C GLN A 25 37.07 75.22 -46.25
N GLU A 26 36.24 74.59 -47.09
CA GLU A 26 35.12 73.77 -46.63
C GLU A 26 35.68 72.50 -45.96
N LYS A 27 35.58 72.46 -44.63
CA LYS A 27 36.03 71.31 -43.85
C LYS A 27 34.94 70.24 -43.90
N VAL A 28 35.16 69.21 -44.72
CA VAL A 28 34.28 68.04 -44.80
C VAL A 28 34.22 67.37 -43.42
N ILE A 29 33.02 67.21 -42.87
CA ILE A 29 32.79 66.42 -41.66
C ILE A 29 32.27 65.06 -42.14
N PRO A 30 33.08 63.98 -42.07
CA PRO A 30 32.62 62.68 -42.52
C PRO A 30 31.46 62.19 -41.64
N ALA A 31 30.46 61.58 -42.27
CA ALA A 31 29.39 60.87 -41.59
C ALA A 31 29.98 59.68 -40.83
N HIS A 32 29.57 59.50 -39.58
CA HIS A 32 29.94 58.37 -38.75
C HIS A 32 28.69 57.78 -38.10
N ALA A 33 28.39 56.52 -38.44
CA ALA A 33 27.24 55.80 -37.94
C ALA A 33 27.51 55.26 -36.54
N ASP A 34 26.76 55.75 -35.56
CA ASP A 34 26.79 55.21 -34.21
C ASP A 34 25.40 55.22 -33.57
N PHE A 35 25.14 54.18 -32.77
CA PHE A 35 23.94 54.05 -31.98
C PHE A 35 24.13 53.12 -30.79
N SER A 36 23.29 53.34 -29.78
CA SER A 36 23.06 52.43 -28.65
C SER A 36 21.61 51.95 -28.67
N TYR A 37 21.34 50.84 -27.99
CA TYR A 37 19.99 50.32 -27.83
C TYR A 37 19.76 49.88 -26.38
N GLU A 38 18.50 49.93 -25.97
CA GLU A 38 18.04 49.37 -24.70
C GLU A 38 16.84 48.43 -24.95
N ILE A 39 16.79 47.34 -24.20
CA ILE A 39 15.64 46.45 -24.18
C ILE A 39 14.70 46.95 -23.10
N VAL A 40 13.49 47.32 -23.50
CA VAL A 40 12.51 47.95 -22.62
C VAL A 40 12.18 46.98 -21.49
N ASN A 41 12.30 47.46 -20.25
CA ASN A 41 12.10 46.72 -19.00
C ASN A 41 12.97 45.45 -18.85
N ASN A 42 14.08 45.34 -19.57
CA ASN A 42 14.91 44.13 -19.62
C ASN A 42 14.11 42.85 -19.95
N ASN A 43 13.03 42.96 -20.76
CA ASN A 43 12.26 41.81 -21.23
C ASN A 43 12.83 41.25 -22.54
N PHE A 44 13.54 40.12 -22.45
CA PHE A 44 14.16 39.45 -23.59
C PHE A 44 13.26 38.39 -24.25
N THR A 45 12.08 38.09 -23.68
CA THR A 45 11.17 37.07 -24.21
C THR A 45 10.13 37.71 -25.12
N VAL A 46 9.91 37.10 -26.28
CA VAL A 46 8.98 37.64 -27.28
C VAL A 46 7.55 37.79 -26.76
N PRO A 47 6.87 38.92 -27.06
CA PRO A 47 7.34 40.04 -27.87
C PRO A 47 8.32 40.96 -27.12
N VAL A 48 9.47 41.25 -27.75
CA VAL A 48 10.52 42.12 -27.19
C VAL A 48 10.38 43.52 -27.77
N LYS A 49 10.52 44.53 -26.90
CA LYS A 49 10.54 45.94 -27.31
C LYS A 49 11.94 46.51 -27.13
N ILE A 50 12.44 47.16 -28.18
CA ILE A 50 13.74 47.85 -28.16
C ILE A 50 13.53 49.34 -28.43
N ARG A 51 14.29 50.17 -27.72
CA ARG A 51 14.50 51.58 -28.04
C ARG A 51 15.93 51.76 -28.52
N VAL A 52 16.10 52.49 -29.62
CA VAL A 52 17.42 52.84 -30.17
C VAL A 52 17.66 54.33 -30.02
N THR A 53 18.90 54.72 -29.73
CA THR A 53 19.33 56.11 -29.60
C THR A 53 20.43 56.38 -30.62
N ASN A 54 20.19 57.35 -31.50
CA ASN A 54 21.13 57.72 -32.54
C ASN A 54 22.24 58.63 -32.00
N ASN A 55 23.47 58.10 -31.97
CA ASN A 55 24.69 58.78 -31.53
C ASN A 55 25.58 59.22 -32.71
N SER A 56 25.08 59.11 -33.95
CA SER A 56 25.82 59.40 -35.17
C SER A 56 26.21 60.87 -35.27
N SER A 57 27.33 61.12 -35.94
CA SER A 57 27.88 62.46 -36.18
C SER A 57 28.17 62.68 -37.67
N GLY A 58 28.27 63.93 -38.12
CA GLY A 58 28.59 64.30 -39.50
C GLY A 58 27.49 64.05 -40.56
N GLY A 59 26.59 63.09 -40.36
CA GLY A 59 25.46 62.80 -41.25
C GLY A 59 24.18 63.58 -40.92
N ASN A 60 23.39 63.91 -41.95
CA ASN A 60 22.07 64.57 -41.83
C ASN A 60 20.91 63.76 -42.41
N GLN A 61 21.19 62.60 -43.03
CA GLN A 61 20.20 61.62 -43.47
C GLN A 61 20.44 60.28 -42.74
N TYR A 62 19.35 59.53 -42.50
CA TYR A 62 19.37 58.29 -41.72
C TYR A 62 18.47 57.24 -42.36
N LYS A 63 18.88 55.97 -42.28
CA LYS A 63 18.04 54.82 -42.61
C LYS A 63 18.32 53.68 -41.65
N TRP A 64 17.27 53.28 -40.95
CA TRP A 64 17.26 52.14 -40.06
C TRP A 64 16.68 50.93 -40.77
N THR A 65 17.27 49.77 -40.53
CA THR A 65 16.71 48.46 -40.88
C THR A 65 16.68 47.59 -39.64
N PHE A 66 15.50 47.08 -39.29
CA PHE A 66 15.25 46.19 -38.16
C PHE A 66 14.80 44.84 -38.72
N GLU A 67 15.72 43.88 -38.81
CA GLU A 67 15.41 42.55 -39.32
C GLU A 67 14.33 41.87 -38.46
N ASN A 68 13.17 41.51 -39.03
CA ASN A 68 11.99 41.02 -38.29
C ASN A 68 11.45 41.94 -37.17
N GLY A 69 11.89 43.21 -37.16
CA GLY A 69 11.33 44.25 -36.30
C GLY A 69 10.08 44.87 -36.91
N THR A 70 9.20 45.39 -36.06
CA THR A 70 8.04 46.20 -36.46
C THR A 70 8.15 47.58 -35.81
N PRO A 71 8.32 48.67 -36.58
CA PRO A 71 8.45 48.70 -38.04
C PRO A 71 9.78 48.08 -38.53
N ALA A 72 9.82 47.61 -39.78
CA ALA A 72 11.01 46.98 -40.36
C ALA A 72 12.08 47.99 -40.82
N THR A 73 11.68 49.23 -41.11
CA THR A 73 12.59 50.32 -41.48
C THR A 73 12.11 51.66 -40.91
N SER A 74 13.01 52.65 -40.83
CA SER A 74 12.68 54.03 -40.45
C SER A 74 13.72 55.01 -40.99
N GLU A 75 13.29 56.20 -41.41
CA GLU A 75 14.19 57.30 -41.82
C GLU A 75 14.29 58.41 -40.74
N LYS A 76 13.58 58.24 -39.62
CA LYS A 76 13.66 59.19 -38.50
C LYS A 76 15.02 59.08 -37.82
N ARG A 77 15.54 60.20 -37.33
CA ARG A 77 16.73 60.23 -36.46
C ARG A 77 16.56 59.26 -35.29
N ASP A 78 15.40 59.34 -34.62
CA ASP A 78 14.99 58.48 -33.51
C ASP A 78 13.68 57.74 -33.89
N PRO A 79 13.76 56.43 -34.22
CA PRO A 79 12.63 55.64 -34.73
C PRO A 79 11.50 55.33 -33.75
N GLY A 80 11.72 55.49 -32.44
CA GLY A 80 10.76 55.12 -31.39
C GLY A 80 10.98 53.69 -30.86
N GLU A 81 9.90 53.03 -30.44
CA GLU A 81 9.91 51.62 -30.01
C GLU A 81 9.77 50.67 -31.21
N ILE A 82 10.60 49.63 -31.23
CA ILE A 82 10.58 48.57 -32.25
C ILE A 82 10.19 47.27 -31.56
N VAL A 83 9.23 46.54 -32.13
CA VAL A 83 8.71 45.29 -31.58
C VAL A 83 9.22 44.10 -32.38
N PHE A 84 9.80 43.11 -31.71
CA PHE A 84 10.20 41.82 -32.28
C PHE A 84 9.30 40.71 -31.72
N ASN A 85 8.46 40.13 -32.58
CA ASN A 85 7.48 39.10 -32.20
C ASN A 85 8.02 37.67 -32.33
N ASN A 86 9.13 37.48 -33.04
CA ASN A 86 9.75 36.18 -33.28
C ASN A 86 11.04 36.05 -32.47
N ALA A 87 11.31 34.85 -31.98
CA ALA A 87 12.56 34.55 -31.29
C ALA A 87 13.68 34.35 -32.32
N GLY A 88 14.93 34.60 -31.91
CA GLY A 88 16.10 34.49 -32.77
C GLY A 88 17.06 35.66 -32.64
N SER A 89 18.12 35.61 -33.42
CA SER A 89 19.10 36.69 -33.55
C SER A 89 18.79 37.53 -34.78
N PHE A 90 18.63 38.83 -34.59
CA PHE A 90 18.26 39.78 -35.64
C PHE A 90 19.23 40.95 -35.69
N ASN A 91 19.53 41.45 -36.88
CA ASN A 91 20.38 42.62 -37.04
C ASN A 91 19.57 43.92 -37.02
N ILE A 92 20.09 44.90 -36.28
CA ILE A 92 19.70 46.30 -36.35
C ILE A 92 20.81 47.04 -37.10
N LYS A 93 20.48 47.64 -38.25
CA LYS A 93 21.40 48.42 -39.08
C LYS A 93 20.99 49.89 -39.08
N LEU A 94 21.95 50.79 -38.86
CA LEU A 94 21.83 52.23 -39.10
C LEU A 94 22.79 52.62 -40.22
N GLU A 95 22.25 53.24 -41.27
CA GLU A 95 22.98 53.93 -42.32
C GLU A 95 22.83 55.44 -42.10
N THR A 96 23.93 56.22 -42.17
CA THR A 96 23.88 57.68 -42.12
C THR A 96 24.81 58.30 -43.15
N TRP A 97 24.38 59.40 -43.76
CA TRP A 97 25.15 60.06 -44.81
C TRP A 97 24.88 61.56 -44.87
N ASN A 98 25.77 62.25 -45.58
CA ASN A 98 25.65 63.64 -46.00
C ASN A 98 26.00 63.74 -47.50
N ALA A 99 26.23 64.94 -48.04
CA ALA A 99 26.56 65.12 -49.45
C ALA A 99 27.89 64.45 -49.87
N ASP A 100 28.79 64.21 -48.91
CA ASP A 100 30.20 63.89 -49.18
C ASP A 100 30.61 62.49 -48.68
N SER A 101 29.81 61.85 -47.82
CA SER A 101 30.18 60.61 -47.13
C SER A 101 28.98 59.80 -46.64
N HIS A 102 29.16 58.49 -46.55
CA HIS A 102 28.19 57.50 -46.08
C HIS A 102 28.87 56.50 -45.14
N ASP A 103 28.25 56.18 -44.01
CA ASP A 103 28.73 55.20 -43.05
C ASP A 103 27.58 54.33 -42.52
N GLU A 104 27.90 53.14 -42.02
CA GLU A 104 26.93 52.21 -41.48
C GLU A 104 27.41 51.48 -40.21
N LYS A 105 26.47 51.17 -39.32
CA LYS A 105 26.71 50.34 -38.13
C LYS A 105 25.63 49.27 -38.04
N SER A 106 26.04 48.05 -37.74
CA SER A 106 25.13 46.92 -37.47
C SER A 106 25.39 46.34 -36.10
N VAL A 107 24.31 46.00 -35.38
CA VAL A 107 24.35 45.32 -34.08
C VAL A 107 23.35 44.17 -34.08
N THR A 108 23.78 42.98 -33.67
CA THR A 108 22.90 41.82 -33.50
C THR A 108 22.25 41.83 -32.12
N VAL A 109 20.95 41.60 -32.08
CA VAL A 109 20.15 41.44 -30.86
C VAL A 109 19.48 40.06 -30.84
N THR A 110 19.38 39.44 -29.67
CA THR A 110 18.81 38.09 -29.52
C THR A 110 17.55 38.12 -28.68
N MET A 111 16.45 37.61 -29.24
CA MET A 111 15.14 37.49 -28.62
C MET A 111 14.90 36.04 -28.20
N ASP A 112 14.56 35.82 -26.94
CA ASP A 112 14.32 34.49 -26.40
C ASP A 112 12.89 34.01 -26.72
N SER A 113 12.74 32.72 -26.95
CA SER A 113 11.44 32.07 -27.09
C SER A 113 10.64 32.11 -25.79
N SER A 114 9.32 32.25 -25.92
CA SER A 114 8.39 31.96 -24.82
C SER A 114 8.35 30.45 -24.57
N VAL A 115 8.56 30.03 -23.32
CA VAL A 115 8.61 28.61 -22.93
C VAL A 115 7.28 28.19 -22.32
N ALA A 116 6.66 27.16 -22.90
CA ALA A 116 5.55 26.45 -22.30
C ALA A 116 6.01 25.02 -21.99
N ILE A 117 6.35 24.76 -20.73
CA ILE A 117 6.83 23.45 -20.27
C ILE A 117 5.65 22.52 -19.98
N ASP A 118 5.66 21.34 -20.61
CA ASP A 118 4.71 20.27 -20.29
C ASP A 118 5.24 18.90 -20.78
N PHE A 119 4.78 17.83 -20.15
CA PHE A 119 5.05 16.45 -20.57
C PHE A 119 4.03 15.47 -19.98
N ILE A 120 3.84 14.31 -20.60
CA ILE A 120 2.89 13.30 -20.15
C ILE A 120 3.63 11.97 -19.91
N PRO A 121 3.74 11.49 -18.65
CA PRO A 121 4.24 10.15 -18.38
C PRO A 121 3.13 9.10 -18.62
N VAL A 122 3.48 7.99 -19.25
CA VAL A 122 2.58 6.87 -19.58
C VAL A 122 3.19 5.56 -19.12
N ILE A 123 2.46 4.82 -18.30
CA ILE A 123 2.84 3.47 -17.84
C ILE A 123 2.47 2.46 -18.95
N LEU A 124 3.44 1.66 -19.42
CA LEU A 124 3.28 0.84 -20.64
C LEU A 124 2.40 -0.42 -20.46
N VAL A 125 2.40 -1.04 -19.27
CA VAL A 125 1.70 -2.32 -19.02
C VAL A 125 0.71 -2.16 -17.89
N ASN A 126 1.23 -2.00 -16.67
CA ASN A 126 0.45 -1.63 -15.50
C ASN A 126 1.38 -1.02 -14.45
N GLU A 127 0.74 -0.51 -13.41
CA GLU A 127 1.37 0.23 -12.33
C GLU A 127 2.03 -0.65 -11.25
N TYR A 128 2.08 -1.99 -11.39
CA TYR A 128 2.78 -2.83 -10.41
C TYR A 128 4.29 -2.85 -10.67
N ALA A 129 5.09 -2.85 -9.61
CA ALA A 129 6.55 -2.96 -9.69
C ALA A 129 7.02 -4.30 -10.30
N PRO A 130 8.11 -4.34 -11.10
CA PRO A 130 8.80 -3.20 -11.71
C PRO A 130 8.01 -2.59 -12.89
N ALA A 131 7.74 -1.27 -12.89
CA ALA A 131 6.98 -0.62 -13.97
C ALA A 131 7.90 0.00 -15.02
N GLN A 132 7.42 0.07 -16.27
CA GLN A 132 8.07 0.82 -17.35
C GLN A 132 7.22 2.02 -17.75
N VAL A 133 7.88 3.16 -17.90
CA VAL A 133 7.25 4.45 -18.17
C VAL A 133 7.90 5.07 -19.40
N THR A 134 7.08 5.52 -20.34
CA THR A 134 7.52 6.40 -21.43
C THR A 134 7.01 7.80 -21.18
N ILE A 135 7.70 8.80 -21.73
CA ILE A 135 7.35 10.20 -21.54
C ILE A 135 7.14 10.82 -22.92
N THR A 136 5.99 11.46 -23.10
CA THR A 136 5.72 12.31 -24.27
C THR A 136 6.01 13.76 -23.88
N ASN A 137 7.08 14.35 -24.41
CA ASN A 137 7.39 15.75 -24.18
C ASN A 137 6.43 16.66 -24.99
N LYS A 138 5.81 17.64 -24.32
CA LYS A 138 4.91 18.65 -24.91
C LYS A 138 5.47 20.07 -24.83
N THR A 139 6.72 20.21 -24.42
CA THR A 139 7.39 21.49 -24.22
C THR A 139 7.62 22.21 -25.54
N VAL A 140 7.34 23.51 -25.55
CA VAL A 140 7.59 24.42 -26.69
C VAL A 140 8.53 25.54 -26.24
N GLY A 141 9.44 25.96 -27.13
CA GLY A 141 10.31 27.13 -26.93
C GLY A 141 11.60 26.86 -26.14
N ALA A 142 11.87 25.62 -25.73
CA ALA A 142 13.11 25.24 -25.05
C ALA A 142 14.25 24.93 -26.04
N SER A 143 15.48 25.25 -25.64
CA SER A 143 16.73 24.92 -26.37
C SER A 143 17.54 23.79 -25.71
N SER A 144 17.24 23.43 -24.46
CA SER A 144 17.87 22.32 -23.74
C SER A 144 16.89 21.65 -22.78
N PHE A 145 17.14 20.36 -22.50
CA PHE A 145 16.31 19.51 -21.65
C PHE A 145 17.19 18.80 -20.63
N SER A 146 16.72 18.72 -19.38
CA SER A 146 17.36 17.99 -18.30
C SER A 146 16.28 17.28 -17.47
N TRP A 147 16.27 15.96 -17.55
CA TRP A 147 15.32 15.11 -16.85
C TRP A 147 15.97 14.46 -15.63
N THR A 148 15.21 14.37 -14.56
CA THR A 148 15.55 13.54 -13.39
C THR A 148 14.38 12.63 -13.04
N PHE A 149 14.66 11.35 -12.84
CA PHE A 149 13.68 10.31 -12.53
C PHE A 149 13.98 9.75 -11.15
N ALA A 150 13.27 10.22 -10.11
CA ALA A 150 13.51 9.79 -8.74
C ALA A 150 13.25 8.29 -8.59
N GLY A 151 14.30 7.50 -8.36
CA GLY A 151 14.20 6.03 -8.29
C GLY A 151 14.01 5.32 -9.64
N GLY A 152 14.14 6.05 -10.76
CA GLY A 152 14.08 5.51 -12.11
C GLY A 152 15.45 5.07 -12.63
N VAL A 153 15.44 4.15 -13.60
CA VAL A 153 16.63 3.72 -14.35
C VAL A 153 16.36 3.90 -15.85
N PRO A 154 17.13 4.75 -16.56
CA PRO A 154 18.19 5.62 -16.05
C PRO A 154 17.65 6.68 -15.06
N ALA A 155 18.52 7.23 -14.21
CA ALA A 155 18.13 8.26 -13.23
C ALA A 155 17.99 9.67 -13.83
N THR A 156 18.62 9.91 -14.98
CA THR A 156 18.63 11.20 -15.68
C THR A 156 18.67 11.03 -17.20
N ALA A 157 18.24 12.05 -17.94
CA ALA A 157 18.40 12.13 -19.40
C ALA A 157 18.50 13.60 -19.85
N SER A 158 19.13 13.87 -20.99
CA SER A 158 19.29 15.23 -21.54
C SER A 158 18.71 15.41 -22.95
N THR A 159 18.07 14.37 -23.48
CA THR A 159 17.39 14.41 -24.77
C THR A 159 15.99 15.02 -24.62
N GLN A 160 15.45 15.55 -25.71
CA GLN A 160 14.06 16.03 -25.74
C GLN A 160 13.08 14.92 -25.34
N ASP A 161 13.29 13.71 -25.86
CA ASP A 161 12.55 12.51 -25.50
C ASP A 161 13.49 11.55 -24.74
N PRO A 162 13.23 11.25 -23.45
CA PRO A 162 14.16 10.50 -22.61
C PRO A 162 14.08 8.96 -22.78
N GLY A 163 13.22 8.46 -23.68
CA GLY A 163 13.01 7.03 -23.90
C GLY A 163 12.16 6.37 -22.81
N THR A 164 12.43 5.09 -22.54
CA THR A 164 11.73 4.28 -21.51
C THR A 164 12.53 4.25 -20.22
N ILE A 165 11.85 4.52 -19.10
CA ILE A 165 12.42 4.54 -17.75
C ILE A 165 11.80 3.39 -16.94
N ALA A 166 12.65 2.62 -16.26
CA ALA A 166 12.21 1.53 -15.38
C ALA A 166 12.16 1.99 -13.91
N PHE A 167 11.07 1.69 -13.21
CA PHE A 167 10.88 1.92 -11.78
C PHE A 167 10.70 0.59 -11.06
N ALA A 168 11.73 0.14 -10.35
CA ALA A 168 11.76 -1.19 -9.73
C ALA A 168 11.07 -1.25 -8.37
N ALA A 169 11.07 -0.14 -7.62
CA ALA A 169 10.45 -0.05 -6.31
C ALA A 169 9.00 0.43 -6.41
N PRO A 170 8.12 0.02 -5.48
CA PRO A 170 6.83 0.67 -5.32
C PRO A 170 6.96 2.01 -4.58
N GLY A 171 5.98 2.88 -4.77
CA GLY A 171 5.91 4.20 -4.16
C GLY A 171 5.66 5.30 -5.18
N ASP A 172 5.73 6.53 -4.70
CA ASP A 172 5.60 7.72 -5.53
C ASP A 172 6.98 8.11 -6.09
N HIS A 173 7.03 8.31 -7.39
CA HIS A 173 8.24 8.68 -8.12
C HIS A 173 8.03 9.99 -8.86
N ALA A 174 8.83 11.00 -8.51
CA ALA A 174 8.84 12.29 -9.18
C ALA A 174 9.65 12.20 -10.49
N ILE A 175 9.04 12.68 -11.58
CA ILE A 175 9.67 12.93 -12.86
C ILE A 175 9.77 14.45 -12.98
N THR A 176 10.99 14.97 -13.04
CA THR A 176 11.22 16.41 -13.13
C THR A 176 11.90 16.72 -14.46
N LEU A 177 11.33 17.67 -15.19
CA LEU A 177 11.90 18.27 -16.39
C LEU A 177 12.34 19.68 -16.05
N THR A 178 13.61 19.99 -16.27
CA THR A 178 14.14 21.35 -16.32
C THR A 178 14.53 21.67 -17.75
N VAL A 179 14.03 22.78 -18.28
CA VAL A 179 14.37 23.27 -19.62
C VAL A 179 14.90 24.69 -19.55
N SER A 180 15.72 25.07 -20.52
CA SER A 180 16.17 26.46 -20.69
C SER A 180 15.86 26.97 -22.09
N ASN A 181 15.65 28.28 -22.22
CA ASN A 181 15.68 29.00 -23.50
C ASN A 181 16.99 29.75 -23.74
N GLY A 182 18.03 29.50 -22.93
CA GLY A 182 19.35 30.14 -23.00
C GLY A 182 19.59 31.23 -21.96
N ARG A 183 18.53 31.86 -21.41
CA ARG A 183 18.65 32.87 -20.35
C ARG A 183 17.94 32.51 -19.05
N LYS A 184 16.82 31.80 -19.16
CA LYS A 184 16.01 31.39 -18.02
C LYS A 184 15.83 29.89 -18.02
N GLU A 185 15.66 29.33 -16.83
CA GLU A 185 15.30 27.93 -16.63
C GLU A 185 13.85 27.84 -16.15
N PHE A 186 13.18 26.76 -16.56
CA PHE A 186 11.81 26.42 -16.19
C PHE A 186 11.79 24.97 -15.75
N THR A 187 11.15 24.71 -14.61
CA THR A 187 11.09 23.36 -14.05
C THR A 187 9.64 22.95 -13.84
N LEU A 188 9.32 21.73 -14.25
CA LEU A 188 8.03 21.08 -14.02
C LEU A 188 8.29 19.69 -13.44
N SER A 189 7.56 19.33 -12.39
CA SER A 189 7.60 17.99 -11.81
C SER A 189 6.21 17.35 -11.86
N LYS A 190 6.15 16.09 -12.27
CA LYS A 190 4.94 15.25 -12.22
C LYS A 190 5.27 13.95 -11.51
N THR A 191 4.35 13.48 -10.69
CA THR A 191 4.50 12.26 -9.90
C THR A 191 3.73 11.12 -10.54
N ILE A 192 4.34 9.94 -10.58
CA ILE A 192 3.68 8.67 -10.88
C ILE A 192 3.70 7.79 -9.62
N THR A 193 2.71 6.92 -9.47
CA THR A 193 2.64 5.98 -8.35
C THR A 193 2.80 4.56 -8.86
N ILE A 194 3.76 3.82 -8.31
CA ILE A 194 4.01 2.41 -8.60
C ILE A 194 3.52 1.55 -7.43
N LYS A 195 2.61 0.62 -7.70
CA LYS A 195 2.07 -0.34 -6.73
C LYS A 195 3.07 -1.47 -6.44
N GLN A 196 2.89 -2.14 -5.31
CA GLN A 196 3.74 -3.26 -4.87
C GLN A 196 3.76 -4.41 -5.89
N SER A 197 4.89 -5.12 -5.99
CA SER A 197 5.00 -6.34 -6.82
C SER A 197 4.13 -7.45 -6.24
N LEU A 198 3.70 -8.39 -7.10
CA LEU A 198 2.93 -9.55 -6.68
C LEU A 198 3.75 -10.39 -5.70
N ALA A 199 3.17 -10.63 -4.52
CA ALA A 199 3.72 -11.53 -3.52
C ALA A 199 2.61 -12.45 -2.99
N PRO A 200 2.49 -13.68 -3.52
CA PRO A 200 1.51 -14.65 -3.04
C PRO A 200 1.83 -15.09 -1.61
N ALA A 201 0.80 -15.16 -0.76
CA ALA A 201 0.91 -15.66 0.61
C ALA A 201 -0.45 -16.18 1.09
N PHE A 202 -0.44 -17.17 1.98
CA PHE A 202 -1.64 -17.67 2.65
C PHE A 202 -1.36 -18.41 3.95
N THR A 203 -2.40 -18.60 4.76
CA THR A 203 -2.43 -19.49 5.94
C THR A 203 -3.42 -20.63 5.73
N ILE A 204 -3.21 -21.73 6.47
CA ILE A 204 -4.12 -22.87 6.53
C ILE A 204 -4.62 -22.94 7.97
N ASP A 205 -5.90 -22.64 8.17
CA ASP A 205 -6.48 -22.49 9.50
C ASP A 205 -7.53 -23.60 9.71
N PRO A 206 -7.22 -24.65 10.50
CA PRO A 206 -8.18 -25.70 10.82
C PRO A 206 -9.46 -25.15 11.44
N SER A 207 -10.57 -25.85 11.22
CA SER A 207 -11.83 -25.55 11.88
C SER A 207 -11.68 -25.71 13.40
N PHE A 208 -12.59 -25.10 14.17
CA PHE A 208 -12.60 -25.25 15.62
C PHE A 208 -12.58 -26.74 16.01
N ASP A 209 -13.34 -27.60 15.33
CA ASP A 209 -13.43 -29.02 15.65
C ASP A 209 -12.17 -29.83 15.31
N ASP A 210 -11.29 -29.29 14.45
CA ASP A 210 -10.12 -29.97 13.88
C ASP A 210 -8.77 -29.36 14.33
N GLU A 211 -8.75 -28.61 15.44
CA GLU A 211 -7.52 -28.07 16.05
C GLU A 211 -6.51 -29.15 16.47
N ASP A 212 -6.92 -30.42 16.56
CA ASP A 212 -6.06 -31.57 16.82
C ASP A 212 -5.37 -32.13 15.55
N TYR A 213 -5.66 -31.52 14.40
CA TYR A 213 -5.15 -31.89 13.08
C TYR A 213 -5.51 -33.32 12.64
N GLN A 214 -6.55 -33.94 13.19
CA GLN A 214 -6.92 -35.32 12.84
C GLN A 214 -7.92 -35.39 11.69
N ALA A 215 -7.86 -36.47 10.91
CA ALA A 215 -8.86 -36.75 9.88
C ALA A 215 -10.23 -37.17 10.49
N PRO A 216 -11.36 -36.89 9.81
CA PRO A 216 -11.48 -35.95 8.71
C PRO A 216 -11.21 -34.52 9.19
N LEU A 217 -10.49 -33.71 8.38
CA LEU A 217 -10.10 -32.36 8.75
C LEU A 217 -10.68 -31.33 7.79
N ASN A 218 -11.34 -30.31 8.33
CA ASN A 218 -11.73 -29.10 7.61
C ASN A 218 -10.79 -27.94 7.97
N ALA A 219 -10.40 -27.16 6.98
CA ALA A 219 -9.64 -25.93 7.18
C ALA A 219 -10.08 -24.83 6.21
N THR A 220 -9.86 -23.58 6.60
CA THR A 220 -9.95 -22.42 5.72
C THR A 220 -8.56 -22.12 5.14
N LEU A 221 -8.50 -21.91 3.83
CA LEU A 221 -7.30 -21.37 3.16
C LEU A 221 -7.43 -19.85 3.10
N ASN A 222 -6.65 -19.10 3.86
CA ASN A 222 -6.77 -17.65 3.92
C ASN A 222 -5.70 -16.95 3.07
N ASN A 223 -6.11 -16.40 1.94
CA ASN A 223 -5.20 -15.67 1.04
C ASN A 223 -4.84 -14.28 1.57
N THR A 224 -3.55 -14.10 1.87
CA THR A 224 -2.91 -12.87 2.37
C THR A 224 -2.00 -12.22 1.32
N SER A 225 -2.15 -12.60 0.04
CA SER A 225 -1.33 -12.11 -1.06
C SER A 225 -1.40 -10.61 -1.25
N ILE A 226 -0.27 -10.03 -1.62
CA ILE A 226 -0.13 -8.63 -2.00
C ILE A 226 -0.24 -8.51 -3.52
N ALA A 227 -0.99 -7.50 -3.98
CA ALA A 227 -1.12 -7.11 -5.39
C ALA A 227 -1.65 -8.18 -6.35
N GLY A 228 -2.24 -9.27 -5.85
CA GLY A 228 -2.93 -10.26 -6.70
C GLY A 228 -4.37 -9.85 -7.04
N ILE A 229 -4.81 -10.24 -8.24
CA ILE A 229 -6.15 -9.96 -8.79
C ILE A 229 -6.96 -11.24 -8.90
N THR A 230 -6.35 -12.32 -9.41
CA THR A 230 -6.98 -13.64 -9.53
C THR A 230 -6.15 -14.71 -8.83
N TRP A 231 -6.82 -15.80 -8.48
CA TRP A 231 -6.27 -16.87 -7.64
C TRP A 231 -6.61 -18.22 -8.24
N LYS A 232 -5.70 -19.16 -8.10
CA LYS A 232 -5.95 -20.57 -8.36
C LYS A 232 -5.30 -21.40 -7.26
N TRP A 233 -6.11 -22.16 -6.54
CA TRP A 233 -5.66 -23.10 -5.53
C TRP A 233 -5.49 -24.49 -6.14
N THR A 234 -4.44 -25.19 -5.72
CA THR A 234 -4.27 -26.62 -6.00
C THR A 234 -3.78 -27.33 -4.75
N THR A 235 -4.03 -28.63 -4.67
CA THR A 235 -3.58 -29.46 -3.55
C THR A 235 -3.15 -30.84 -4.06
N THR A 236 -2.17 -31.46 -3.41
CA THR A 236 -1.76 -32.84 -3.69
C THR A 236 -2.78 -33.87 -3.20
N GLY A 237 -3.75 -33.47 -2.38
CA GLY A 237 -4.88 -34.28 -1.93
C GLY A 237 -5.88 -33.47 -1.10
N GLY A 238 -7.02 -34.07 -0.74
CA GLY A 238 -8.15 -33.30 -0.19
C GLY A 238 -8.96 -32.58 -1.27
N THR A 239 -10.09 -31.99 -0.87
CA THR A 239 -11.06 -31.34 -1.75
C THR A 239 -11.21 -29.87 -1.40
N ILE A 240 -10.97 -28.99 -2.36
CA ILE A 240 -11.13 -27.53 -2.22
C ILE A 240 -12.55 -27.16 -2.67
N SER A 241 -13.26 -26.36 -1.87
CA SER A 241 -14.65 -25.99 -2.14
C SER A 241 -14.83 -25.12 -3.38
N ASP A 242 -13.92 -24.17 -3.59
CA ASP A 242 -13.85 -23.29 -4.76
C ASP A 242 -12.38 -22.90 -4.96
N ASP A 243 -11.75 -23.45 -6.00
CA ASP A 243 -10.32 -23.24 -6.24
C ASP A 243 -9.98 -21.86 -6.83
N THR A 244 -10.97 -20.99 -7.05
CA THR A 244 -10.78 -19.59 -7.48
C THR A 244 -11.21 -18.55 -6.44
N ALA A 245 -11.87 -18.98 -5.36
CA ALA A 245 -12.23 -18.10 -4.26
C ALA A 245 -10.99 -17.52 -3.55
N ARG A 246 -11.15 -16.33 -2.97
CA ARG A 246 -10.07 -15.71 -2.16
C ARG A 246 -9.76 -16.54 -0.92
N SER A 247 -10.78 -17.03 -0.23
CA SER A 247 -10.62 -17.86 0.96
C SER A 247 -11.55 -19.08 0.95
N PRO A 248 -11.20 -20.16 0.21
CA PRO A 248 -12.01 -21.37 0.18
C PRO A 248 -11.83 -22.25 1.41
N GLN A 249 -12.74 -23.21 1.58
CA GLN A 249 -12.54 -24.32 2.49
C GLN A 249 -11.80 -25.46 1.80
N ILE A 250 -11.05 -26.23 2.57
CA ILE A 250 -10.43 -27.48 2.15
C ILE A 250 -10.80 -28.61 3.13
N HIS A 251 -11.07 -29.79 2.59
CA HIS A 251 -11.43 -30.99 3.34
C HIS A 251 -10.44 -32.13 3.08
N PHE A 252 -10.01 -32.82 4.12
CA PHE A 252 -9.16 -34.01 4.04
C PHE A 252 -9.84 -35.20 4.74
N ASP A 253 -10.24 -36.21 3.97
CA ASP A 253 -10.88 -37.41 4.51
C ASP A 253 -9.91 -38.33 5.29
N ASN A 254 -8.63 -38.29 4.93
CA ASN A 254 -7.64 -39.28 5.36
C ASN A 254 -6.40 -38.60 5.98
N PRO A 255 -5.69 -39.30 6.88
CA PRO A 255 -4.39 -38.84 7.35
C PRO A 255 -3.36 -38.83 6.22
N GLY A 256 -2.42 -37.88 6.29
CA GLY A 256 -1.41 -37.69 5.26
C GLY A 256 -0.71 -36.35 5.39
N THR A 257 0.32 -36.12 4.58
CA THR A 257 0.91 -34.79 4.41
C THR A 257 0.53 -34.26 3.03
N TYR A 258 -0.09 -33.09 3.01
CA TYR A 258 -0.63 -32.47 1.81
C TYR A 258 0.05 -31.14 1.55
N THR A 259 0.35 -30.86 0.28
CA THR A 259 0.89 -29.58 -0.17
C THR A 259 -0.21 -28.80 -0.87
N ILE A 260 -0.52 -27.62 -0.33
CA ILE A 260 -1.45 -26.66 -0.93
C ILE A 260 -0.62 -25.61 -1.65
N THR A 261 -1.02 -25.25 -2.87
CA THR A 261 -0.37 -24.19 -3.66
C THR A 261 -1.39 -23.11 -4.01
N LEU A 262 -1.04 -21.86 -3.70
CA LEU A 262 -1.76 -20.68 -4.16
C LEU A 262 -1.00 -20.09 -5.34
N THR A 263 -1.62 -20.07 -6.51
CA THR A 263 -1.15 -19.31 -7.68
C THR A 263 -1.94 -18.00 -7.75
N ALA A 264 -1.25 -16.87 -7.74
CA ALA A 264 -1.85 -15.56 -7.90
C ALA A 264 -1.38 -14.90 -9.20
N ASP A 265 -2.22 -14.06 -9.79
CA ASP A 265 -1.91 -13.29 -10.99
C ASP A 265 -2.37 -11.84 -10.86
N ASN A 266 -1.60 -10.90 -11.40
CA ASN A 266 -1.92 -9.46 -11.41
C ASN A 266 -1.96 -8.84 -12.81
N LYS A 267 -2.20 -9.66 -13.85
CA LYS A 267 -2.16 -9.33 -15.28
C LYS A 267 -0.81 -8.92 -15.84
N LYS A 268 0.25 -8.95 -15.02
CA LYS A 268 1.62 -8.68 -15.46
C LYS A 268 2.54 -9.85 -15.17
N GLU A 269 2.39 -10.45 -14.01
CA GLU A 269 3.10 -11.66 -13.63
C GLU A 269 2.15 -12.61 -12.90
N THR A 270 2.48 -13.89 -13.01
CA THR A 270 1.88 -14.97 -12.24
C THR A 270 2.95 -15.54 -11.31
N LYS A 271 2.64 -15.68 -10.03
CA LYS A 271 3.53 -16.26 -9.01
C LYS A 271 2.77 -17.30 -8.19
N ALA A 272 3.49 -18.28 -7.66
CA ALA A 272 2.91 -19.30 -6.80
C ALA A 272 3.69 -19.43 -5.49
N VAL A 273 3.00 -19.84 -4.43
CA VAL A 273 3.57 -20.21 -3.13
C VAL A 273 2.90 -21.50 -2.64
N SER A 274 3.65 -22.34 -1.95
CA SER A 274 3.15 -23.62 -1.43
C SER A 274 3.43 -23.76 0.06
N ASN A 275 2.43 -24.23 0.81
CA ASN A 275 2.53 -24.59 2.22
C ASN A 275 2.09 -26.06 2.41
N THR A 276 2.60 -26.72 3.44
CA THR A 276 2.22 -28.11 3.79
C THR A 276 1.38 -28.17 5.05
N ILE A 277 0.45 -29.13 5.10
CA ILE A 277 -0.28 -29.53 6.31
C ILE A 277 -0.15 -31.03 6.53
N THR A 278 0.07 -31.46 7.77
CA THR A 278 0.07 -32.87 8.16
C THR A 278 -1.22 -33.17 8.90
N VAL A 279 -2.05 -34.03 8.32
CA VAL A 279 -3.29 -34.56 8.91
C VAL A 279 -2.99 -35.90 9.59
N LEU A 280 -3.36 -36.01 10.86
CA LEU A 280 -3.10 -37.14 11.74
C LEU A 280 -4.23 -38.18 11.69
N PRO A 281 -3.96 -39.45 12.06
CA PRO A 281 -5.01 -40.46 12.20
C PRO A 281 -6.08 -40.07 13.22
N ASN A 282 -7.35 -40.40 12.94
CA ASN A 282 -8.44 -40.14 13.87
C ASN A 282 -8.30 -41.01 15.12
N THR A 283 -8.19 -40.37 16.28
CA THR A 283 -8.20 -41.04 17.59
C THR A 283 -9.61 -41.18 18.16
N ASN A 284 -10.58 -40.50 17.54
CA ASN A 284 -11.94 -40.26 18.04
C ASN A 284 -11.97 -39.77 19.50
N LEU A 285 -10.90 -39.14 19.99
CA LEU A 285 -10.74 -38.80 21.40
C LEU A 285 -10.39 -37.32 21.56
N ARG A 286 -11.14 -36.62 22.40
CA ARG A 286 -10.86 -35.26 22.85
C ARG A 286 -10.41 -35.29 24.32
N THR A 287 -9.36 -34.54 24.64
CA THR A 287 -8.79 -34.48 25.99
C THR A 287 -8.80 -33.05 26.52
N PHE A 288 -9.26 -32.89 27.76
CA PHE A 288 -9.17 -31.65 28.54
C PHE A 288 -8.41 -31.94 29.83
N VAL A 289 -7.51 -31.03 30.21
CA VAL A 289 -6.69 -31.19 31.42
C VAL A 289 -6.90 -30.02 32.36
N ASN A 290 -6.81 -30.29 33.66
CA ASN A 290 -6.91 -29.29 34.72
C ASN A 290 -8.21 -28.45 34.67
N VAL A 291 -9.34 -29.05 34.26
CA VAL A 291 -10.64 -28.39 34.30
C VAL A 291 -11.08 -28.24 35.76
N GLN A 292 -11.44 -27.03 36.16
CA GLN A 292 -11.92 -26.73 37.52
C GLN A 292 -13.44 -26.73 37.55
N LEU A 293 -14.05 -27.50 38.45
CA LEU A 293 -15.50 -27.52 38.64
C LEU A 293 -15.83 -27.19 40.09
N GLY A 294 -16.51 -26.07 40.31
CA GLY A 294 -16.88 -25.55 41.61
C GLY A 294 -18.03 -26.31 42.24
N ILE A 295 -18.03 -26.40 43.59
CA ILE A 295 -19.22 -26.82 44.36
C ILE A 295 -20.41 -25.88 44.05
N ASN A 296 -21.62 -26.24 44.50
CA ASN A 296 -22.82 -25.47 44.15
C ASN A 296 -22.73 -23.97 44.52
N THR A 297 -22.15 -23.64 45.68
CA THR A 297 -21.94 -22.25 46.11
C THR A 297 -20.88 -21.50 45.31
N ALA A 298 -20.05 -22.21 44.53
CA ALA A 298 -19.00 -21.65 43.70
C ALA A 298 -19.42 -21.50 42.22
N HIS A 299 -20.68 -21.83 41.87
CA HIS A 299 -21.13 -21.88 40.48
C HIS A 299 -21.01 -20.53 39.76
N SER A 300 -21.21 -19.41 40.47
CA SER A 300 -21.04 -18.07 39.91
C SER A 300 -19.58 -17.72 39.58
N ASP A 301 -18.63 -18.26 40.35
CA ASP A 301 -17.24 -17.78 40.36
C ASP A 301 -16.29 -18.74 39.63
N ILE A 302 -16.49 -20.04 39.82
CA ILE A 302 -15.63 -21.10 39.28
C ILE A 302 -16.30 -21.82 38.10
N GLY A 303 -17.63 -21.89 38.13
CA GLY A 303 -18.42 -22.67 37.19
C GLY A 303 -18.49 -24.15 37.61
N SER A 304 -19.67 -24.72 37.51
CA SER A 304 -19.96 -26.11 37.90
C SER A 304 -20.38 -26.97 36.72
N PHE A 305 -20.56 -26.33 35.57
CA PHE A 305 -20.99 -26.92 34.33
C PHE A 305 -19.87 -26.85 33.32
N PHE A 306 -19.77 -27.85 32.45
CA PHE A 306 -18.83 -27.87 31.34
C PHE A 306 -19.50 -28.45 30.11
N SER A 307 -19.09 -27.95 28.94
CA SER A 307 -19.46 -28.51 27.65
C SER A 307 -18.21 -28.99 26.95
N THR A 308 -18.15 -30.29 26.63
CA THR A 308 -17.06 -30.87 25.87
C THR A 308 -17.12 -30.52 24.38
N SER A 309 -18.30 -30.19 23.83
CA SER A 309 -18.43 -29.68 22.45
C SER A 309 -17.92 -28.25 22.35
N LEU A 310 -18.38 -27.36 23.24
CA LEU A 310 -17.98 -25.94 23.27
C LEU A 310 -16.65 -25.66 23.98
N ARG A 311 -16.05 -26.68 24.61
CA ARG A 311 -14.73 -26.62 25.28
C ARG A 311 -14.63 -25.56 26.38
N ARG A 312 -15.73 -25.30 27.10
CA ARG A 312 -15.75 -24.25 28.14
C ARG A 312 -16.68 -24.58 29.30
N LYS A 313 -16.41 -23.89 30.42
CA LYS A 313 -17.25 -23.89 31.62
C LYS A 313 -18.42 -22.92 31.48
N PHE A 314 -19.47 -23.17 32.27
CA PHE A 314 -20.59 -22.27 32.44
C PHE A 314 -20.85 -21.93 33.91
N TYR A 315 -21.38 -20.72 34.12
CA TYR A 315 -21.59 -20.07 35.41
C TYR A 315 -23.07 -19.75 35.64
N ALA A 316 -23.45 -19.49 36.90
CA ALA A 316 -24.84 -19.23 37.31
C ALA A 316 -25.52 -18.07 36.55
N GLY A 317 -24.74 -17.09 36.08
CA GLY A 317 -25.26 -15.91 35.36
C GLY A 317 -25.26 -16.05 33.84
N ASP A 318 -24.80 -17.17 33.28
CA ASP A 318 -24.73 -17.35 31.83
C ASP A 318 -26.12 -17.50 31.21
N ASN A 319 -26.33 -16.90 30.05
CA ASN A 319 -27.55 -17.12 29.27
C ASN A 319 -27.48 -18.47 28.54
N LEU A 320 -28.19 -19.46 29.06
CA LEU A 320 -28.21 -20.83 28.56
C LEU A 320 -29.31 -21.13 27.52
N SER A 321 -30.10 -20.12 27.11
CA SER A 321 -31.24 -20.34 26.20
C SER A 321 -30.90 -21.01 24.86
N VAL A 322 -29.70 -20.76 24.34
CA VAL A 322 -29.22 -21.33 23.06
C VAL A 322 -28.21 -22.46 23.27
N VAL A 323 -27.34 -22.30 24.28
CA VAL A 323 -26.16 -23.16 24.49
C VAL A 323 -26.35 -24.21 25.58
N GLY A 324 -27.45 -24.17 26.35
CA GLY A 324 -27.72 -25.11 27.43
C GLY A 324 -27.73 -26.57 26.97
N LYS A 325 -28.25 -26.84 25.77
CA LYS A 325 -28.25 -28.17 25.15
C LYS A 325 -26.86 -28.78 24.92
N GLU A 326 -25.80 -27.96 24.93
CA GLU A 326 -24.42 -28.39 24.70
C GLU A 326 -23.69 -28.74 26.01
N ILE A 327 -24.31 -28.49 27.17
CA ILE A 327 -23.73 -28.82 28.48
C ILE A 327 -23.90 -30.32 28.72
N ASP A 328 -22.79 -30.98 29.04
CA ASP A 328 -22.67 -32.45 29.15
C ASP A 328 -21.93 -32.90 30.42
N ILE A 329 -21.54 -31.96 31.28
CA ILE A 329 -20.96 -32.26 32.58
C ILE A 329 -21.53 -31.27 33.58
N VAL A 330 -22.24 -31.79 34.59
CA VAL A 330 -22.72 -31.01 35.73
C VAL A 330 -22.18 -31.61 37.03
N TYR A 331 -21.34 -30.85 37.72
CA TYR A 331 -20.78 -31.23 39.01
C TYR A 331 -21.53 -30.53 40.15
N TYR A 332 -21.95 -31.31 41.12
CA TYR A 332 -22.51 -30.85 42.38
C TYR A 332 -21.63 -31.30 43.53
N GLY A 333 -21.10 -30.34 44.30
CA GLY A 333 -20.57 -30.58 45.63
C GLY A 333 -21.40 -29.81 46.64
N LEU A 334 -21.74 -30.43 47.78
CA LEU A 334 -22.62 -29.83 48.78
C LEU A 334 -21.96 -28.67 49.54
N ASN A 335 -20.68 -28.82 49.89
CA ASN A 335 -19.90 -27.81 50.62
C ASN A 335 -18.40 -28.12 50.54
N LYS A 336 -17.59 -27.24 51.15
CA LYS A 336 -16.11 -27.32 51.20
C LYS A 336 -15.53 -28.63 51.74
N ASN A 337 -16.29 -29.40 52.52
CA ASN A 337 -15.79 -30.64 53.12
C ASN A 337 -15.86 -31.82 52.13
N PHE A 338 -16.48 -31.64 50.96
CA PHE A 338 -16.58 -32.68 49.92
C PHE A 338 -17.09 -34.03 50.44
N ILE A 339 -17.97 -34.03 51.44
CA ILE A 339 -18.59 -35.27 51.96
C ILE A 339 -19.65 -35.79 51.00
N TYR A 340 -20.31 -34.89 50.27
CA TYR A 340 -21.35 -35.21 49.31
C TYR A 340 -21.03 -34.54 47.97
N ASN A 341 -20.60 -35.34 47.01
CA ASN A 341 -20.32 -34.93 45.65
C ASN A 341 -21.01 -35.84 44.65
N ARG A 342 -21.32 -35.28 43.48
CA ARG A 342 -21.93 -36.02 42.39
C ARG A 342 -21.75 -35.31 41.06
N PHE A 343 -21.54 -36.07 40.00
CA PHE A 343 -21.87 -35.68 38.65
C PHE A 343 -23.30 -36.11 38.35
N THR A 344 -24.14 -35.16 37.95
CA THR A 344 -25.55 -35.39 37.64
C THR A 344 -25.82 -35.14 36.17
N SER A 345 -26.89 -35.74 35.64
CA SER A 345 -27.28 -35.50 34.26
C SER A 345 -27.69 -34.02 34.11
N PRO A 346 -27.32 -33.36 33.00
CA PRO A 346 -27.69 -31.97 32.75
C PRO A 346 -29.19 -31.69 32.87
N ASP A 347 -30.05 -32.62 32.46
CA ASP A 347 -31.51 -32.48 32.55
C ASP A 347 -32.06 -32.49 33.99
N SER A 348 -31.22 -32.93 34.93
CA SER A 348 -31.54 -33.13 36.34
C SER A 348 -30.90 -32.06 37.24
N ALA A 349 -30.26 -31.04 36.67
CA ALA A 349 -29.55 -29.99 37.40
C ALA A 349 -30.42 -29.30 38.47
N SER A 350 -31.71 -29.10 38.19
CA SER A 350 -32.67 -28.45 39.10
C SER A 350 -32.96 -29.23 40.38
N LEU A 351 -32.64 -30.53 40.42
CA LEU A 351 -32.73 -31.34 41.64
C LEU A 351 -31.60 -31.01 42.65
N TYR A 352 -30.59 -30.25 42.23
CA TYR A 352 -29.36 -29.98 42.98
C TYR A 352 -29.09 -28.49 43.17
N THR A 353 -30.13 -27.68 43.37
CA THR A 353 -30.08 -26.22 43.64
C THR A 353 -29.58 -25.34 42.48
N PHE A 354 -29.29 -25.93 41.32
CA PHE A 354 -28.99 -25.16 40.12
C PHE A 354 -30.27 -24.74 39.39
N ASP A 355 -30.16 -23.70 38.56
CA ASP A 355 -31.23 -23.38 37.62
C ASP A 355 -31.37 -24.48 36.55
N PRO A 356 -32.58 -24.72 36.01
CA PRO A 356 -32.76 -25.65 34.91
C PRO A 356 -31.91 -25.27 33.69
N ILE A 357 -31.31 -26.26 33.03
CA ILE A 357 -30.52 -26.06 31.82
C ILE A 357 -31.45 -26.24 30.59
N PRO A 358 -31.76 -25.18 29.83
CA PRO A 358 -32.67 -25.30 28.68
C PRO A 358 -32.11 -26.22 27.60
N GLY A 359 -32.91 -27.18 27.15
CA GLY A 359 -32.53 -28.12 26.09
C GLY A 359 -31.54 -29.20 26.52
N ALA A 360 -31.23 -29.31 27.81
CA ALA A 360 -30.40 -30.39 28.34
C ALA A 360 -31.00 -31.77 28.04
N THR A 361 -30.12 -32.75 27.85
CA THR A 361 -30.51 -34.14 27.58
C THR A 361 -30.08 -35.05 28.72
N ASN A 362 -30.76 -36.20 28.83
CA ASN A 362 -30.40 -37.23 29.79
C ASN A 362 -29.03 -37.83 29.48
N GLU A 363 -28.26 -38.10 30.53
CA GLU A 363 -26.94 -38.71 30.47
C GLU A 363 -26.80 -39.80 31.54
N THR A 364 -26.20 -40.91 31.16
CA THR A 364 -25.89 -41.99 32.10
C THR A 364 -24.54 -41.71 32.73
N ILE A 365 -24.48 -41.61 34.07
CA ILE A 365 -23.26 -41.31 34.81
C ILE A 365 -22.97 -42.41 35.83
N ILE A 366 -21.71 -42.80 35.95
CA ILE A 366 -21.19 -43.74 36.95
C ILE A 366 -20.23 -42.96 37.84
N ASN A 367 -20.76 -42.50 38.98
CA ASN A 367 -20.04 -41.68 39.96
C ASN A 367 -19.03 -42.49 40.77
N SER A 368 -19.41 -43.74 41.08
CA SER A 368 -18.59 -44.67 41.85
C SER A 368 -18.27 -45.89 41.00
N ILE A 369 -17.27 -45.77 40.12
CA ILE A 369 -16.88 -46.85 39.20
C ILE A 369 -16.44 -48.11 39.94
N GLU A 370 -15.88 -47.98 41.15
CA GLU A 370 -15.49 -49.08 42.03
C GLU A 370 -16.67 -49.97 42.44
N ASN A 371 -17.89 -49.43 42.43
CA ASN A 371 -19.13 -50.15 42.69
C ASN A 371 -19.79 -50.67 41.40
N SER A 372 -19.08 -50.60 40.26
CA SER A 372 -19.55 -51.03 38.95
C SER A 372 -18.71 -52.19 38.41
N PRO A 373 -19.24 -53.00 37.48
CA PRO A 373 -18.46 -54.06 36.82
C PRO A 373 -17.34 -53.53 35.91
N TYR A 374 -17.20 -52.21 35.78
CA TYR A 374 -16.23 -51.55 34.89
C TYR A 374 -14.99 -51.05 35.62
N ALA A 375 -14.89 -51.26 36.95
CA ALA A 375 -13.78 -50.76 37.78
C ALA A 375 -12.38 -51.15 37.24
N SER A 376 -12.23 -52.38 36.73
CA SER A 376 -10.98 -52.87 36.12
C SER A 376 -10.78 -52.43 34.68
N GLN A 377 -11.84 -52.00 33.98
CA GLN A 377 -11.81 -51.62 32.57
C GLN A 377 -11.39 -50.16 32.36
N MET A 378 -11.57 -49.31 33.38
CA MET A 378 -11.10 -47.92 33.37
C MET A 378 -10.49 -47.54 34.73
N THR A 379 -9.24 -47.92 34.93
CA THR A 379 -8.43 -47.45 36.05
C THR A 379 -7.80 -46.08 35.73
N PRO A 380 -7.31 -45.32 36.74
CA PRO A 380 -6.53 -44.11 36.48
C PRO A 380 -5.34 -44.32 35.53
N ALA A 381 -4.66 -45.47 35.61
CA ALA A 381 -3.55 -45.79 34.71
C ALA A 381 -4.03 -46.02 33.26
N ILE A 382 -5.16 -46.70 33.06
CA ILE A 382 -5.77 -46.88 31.74
C ILE A 382 -6.20 -45.53 31.18
N PHE A 383 -6.84 -44.69 32.00
CA PHE A 383 -7.22 -43.33 31.61
C PHE A 383 -6.00 -42.54 31.14
N ASP A 384 -4.89 -42.57 31.88
CA ASP A 384 -3.68 -41.83 31.54
C ASP A 384 -3.04 -42.34 30.25
N ALA A 385 -2.96 -43.65 30.06
CA ALA A 385 -2.41 -44.29 28.86
C ALA A 385 -3.29 -44.16 27.61
N MET A 386 -4.55 -43.72 27.74
CA MET A 386 -5.50 -43.65 26.64
C MET A 386 -5.09 -42.61 25.59
N THR A 387 -4.75 -43.05 24.38
CA THR A 387 -4.40 -42.21 23.22
C THR A 387 -5.47 -42.19 22.12
N ASN A 388 -6.49 -43.04 22.24
CA ASN A 388 -7.67 -43.12 21.37
C ASN A 388 -8.88 -43.59 22.18
N ASP A 389 -10.05 -43.67 21.55
CA ASP A 389 -11.30 -44.03 22.23
C ASP A 389 -11.52 -45.53 22.50
N VAL A 390 -10.58 -46.41 22.12
CA VAL A 390 -10.74 -47.87 22.26
C VAL A 390 -11.10 -48.29 23.70
N PRO A 391 -10.47 -47.76 24.77
CA PRO A 391 -10.86 -48.09 26.14
C PRO A 391 -12.30 -47.67 26.49
N LEU A 392 -12.82 -46.57 25.91
CA LEU A 392 -14.20 -46.12 26.13
C LEU A 392 -15.20 -46.95 25.31
N LYS A 393 -14.85 -47.33 24.08
CA LYS A 393 -15.71 -48.08 23.17
C LYS A 393 -16.23 -49.37 23.80
N ASN A 394 -15.35 -50.09 24.50
CA ASN A 394 -15.65 -51.38 25.09
C ASN A 394 -16.49 -51.33 26.38
N ILE A 395 -16.71 -50.14 26.96
CA ILE A 395 -17.46 -50.00 28.21
C ILE A 395 -18.92 -49.59 27.88
N PRO A 396 -19.94 -50.37 28.27
CA PRO A 396 -21.34 -50.07 27.94
C PRO A 396 -21.89 -48.78 28.60
N VAL A 397 -21.37 -48.41 29.77
CA VAL A 397 -21.84 -47.30 30.63
C VAL A 397 -23.37 -47.35 30.78
N VAL A 398 -23.83 -48.27 31.63
CA VAL A 398 -25.25 -48.52 31.90
C VAL A 398 -25.57 -48.11 33.33
N TYR A 399 -26.74 -47.49 33.50
CA TYR A 399 -27.27 -47.11 34.80
C TYR A 399 -27.39 -48.34 35.72
N ASN A 400 -26.93 -48.21 36.96
CA ASN A 400 -27.34 -49.06 38.06
C ASN A 400 -27.30 -48.26 39.36
N ASP A 401 -28.14 -48.64 40.34
CA ASP A 401 -28.32 -47.86 41.58
C ASP A 401 -27.03 -47.76 42.41
N ALA A 402 -26.17 -48.79 42.37
CA ALA A 402 -24.91 -48.81 43.13
C ALA A 402 -23.86 -47.82 42.58
N SER A 403 -23.84 -47.63 41.26
CA SER A 403 -22.92 -46.74 40.55
C SER A 403 -23.39 -45.27 40.52
N TRP A 404 -24.68 -45.05 40.80
CA TRP A 404 -25.28 -43.72 40.88
C TRP A 404 -25.00 -42.99 42.19
N GLN A 405 -24.55 -43.68 43.24
CA GLN A 405 -24.34 -43.09 44.56
C GLN A 405 -23.37 -41.89 44.56
N GLN A 406 -23.60 -40.97 45.50
CA GLN A 406 -22.69 -39.88 45.82
C GLN A 406 -21.30 -40.41 46.25
N PHE A 407 -20.28 -39.56 46.13
CA PHE A 407 -18.93 -39.87 46.59
C PHE A 407 -18.35 -38.76 47.47
N ASN A 408 -17.32 -39.10 48.23
CA ASN A 408 -16.50 -38.16 49.00
C ASN A 408 -15.07 -38.09 48.42
N ASP A 409 -14.19 -37.36 49.10
CA ASP A 409 -12.79 -37.14 48.75
C ASP A 409 -11.83 -38.24 49.22
N ALA A 410 -12.34 -39.38 49.73
CA ALA A 410 -11.50 -40.48 50.22
C ALA A 410 -10.77 -41.24 49.10
N THR A 411 -11.28 -41.21 47.87
CA THR A 411 -10.66 -41.87 46.70
C THR A 411 -10.14 -40.83 45.73
N VAL A 412 -8.82 -40.72 45.61
CA VAL A 412 -8.13 -39.81 44.69
C VAL A 412 -6.88 -40.50 44.11
N PRO A 413 -6.72 -40.60 42.78
CA PRO A 413 -7.66 -40.14 41.75
C PRO A 413 -8.90 -41.04 41.66
N ARG A 414 -10.05 -40.42 41.34
CA ARG A 414 -11.32 -41.11 41.08
C ARG A 414 -11.68 -41.03 39.60
N ILE A 415 -12.17 -42.12 39.03
CA ILE A 415 -12.74 -42.13 37.67
C ILE A 415 -14.26 -42.10 37.75
N VAL A 416 -14.85 -41.21 36.96
CA VAL A 416 -16.28 -41.14 36.68
C VAL A 416 -16.48 -41.42 35.20
N LEU A 417 -17.37 -42.35 34.86
CA LEU A 417 -17.73 -42.60 33.46
C LEU A 417 -19.06 -41.92 33.15
N PHE A 418 -19.21 -41.44 31.92
CA PHE A 418 -20.48 -40.91 31.44
C PHE A 418 -20.76 -41.33 30.01
N LYS A 419 -22.04 -41.36 29.66
CA LYS A 419 -22.54 -41.59 28.30
C LYS A 419 -23.68 -40.62 28.02
N LYS A 420 -23.51 -39.81 26.99
CA LYS A 420 -24.50 -38.85 26.51
C LYS A 420 -25.68 -39.55 25.84
N SER A 421 -26.80 -38.83 25.70
CA SER A 421 -28.00 -39.32 25.00
C SER A 421 -27.74 -39.80 23.57
N ASN A 422 -26.78 -39.17 22.87
CA ASN A 422 -26.38 -39.53 21.51
C ASN A 422 -25.39 -40.69 21.42
N GLY A 423 -25.01 -41.31 22.56
CA GLY A 423 -24.11 -42.47 22.61
C GLY A 423 -22.63 -42.16 22.81
N ILE A 424 -22.23 -40.88 22.76
CA ILE A 424 -20.84 -40.45 23.07
C ILE A 424 -20.51 -40.81 24.51
N LYS A 425 -19.38 -41.49 24.72
CA LYS A 425 -18.88 -41.88 26.04
C LYS A 425 -17.67 -41.04 26.43
N GLY A 426 -17.48 -40.86 27.73
CA GLY A 426 -16.29 -40.24 28.27
C GLY A 426 -15.97 -40.70 29.68
N ALA A 427 -14.78 -40.30 30.13
CA ALA A 427 -14.27 -40.51 31.46
C ALA A 427 -13.77 -39.18 32.03
N ILE A 428 -14.02 -38.96 33.31
CA ILE A 428 -13.53 -37.84 34.09
C ILE A 428 -12.63 -38.40 35.18
N LYS A 429 -11.38 -37.96 35.24
CA LYS A 429 -10.45 -38.29 36.31
C LYS A 429 -10.37 -37.11 37.27
N ILE A 430 -10.97 -37.27 38.46
CA ILE A 430 -10.83 -36.31 39.55
C ILE A 430 -9.45 -36.47 40.15
N ARG A 431 -8.64 -35.41 40.08
CA ARG A 431 -7.25 -35.42 40.54
C ARG A 431 -7.09 -34.83 41.92
N GLN A 432 -7.87 -33.80 42.25
CA GLN A 432 -7.71 -33.03 43.47
C GLN A 432 -9.04 -32.43 43.91
N PHE A 433 -9.18 -32.27 45.22
CA PHE A 433 -10.26 -31.54 45.89
C PHE A 433 -9.64 -30.31 46.56
N MET A 434 -10.06 -29.11 46.14
CA MET A 434 -9.52 -27.84 46.59
C MET A 434 -10.50 -27.19 47.56
N GLN A 435 -10.16 -27.22 48.85
CA GLN A 435 -10.96 -26.59 49.90
C GLN A 435 -10.67 -25.08 49.93
N ASN A 436 -11.70 -24.26 49.70
CA ASN A 436 -11.63 -22.80 49.75
C ASN A 436 -13.00 -22.21 50.10
N GLU A 437 -13.53 -22.56 51.27
CA GLU A 437 -14.85 -22.10 51.73
C GLU A 437 -15.94 -22.26 50.66
N ARG A 438 -16.68 -21.19 50.35
CA ARG A 438 -17.75 -21.18 49.33
C ARG A 438 -17.23 -21.33 47.90
N GLN A 439 -15.94 -21.15 47.68
CA GLN A 439 -15.24 -21.25 46.39
C GLN A 439 -14.44 -22.56 46.29
N SER A 440 -14.86 -23.62 46.98
CA SER A 440 -14.21 -24.93 46.86
C SER A 440 -14.51 -25.56 45.49
N TYR A 441 -13.57 -26.34 44.95
CA TYR A 441 -13.70 -26.95 43.62
C TYR A 441 -12.91 -28.24 43.48
N ILE A 442 -13.21 -29.01 42.45
CA ILE A 442 -12.38 -30.15 42.02
C ILE A 442 -11.57 -29.80 40.79
N ILE A 443 -10.40 -30.43 40.65
CA ILE A 443 -9.60 -30.38 39.42
C ILE A 443 -9.72 -31.73 38.72
N VAL A 444 -10.13 -31.71 37.47
CA VAL A 444 -10.37 -32.91 36.67
C VAL A 444 -9.64 -32.88 35.33
N ASP A 445 -9.27 -34.06 34.86
CA ASP A 445 -8.96 -34.29 33.45
C ASP A 445 -10.15 -35.03 32.82
N ILE A 446 -10.53 -34.68 31.59
CA ILE A 446 -11.68 -35.27 30.88
C ILE A 446 -11.17 -35.85 29.58
N LYS A 447 -11.55 -37.09 29.28
CA LYS A 447 -11.35 -37.71 27.97
C LYS A 447 -12.68 -38.20 27.43
N VAL A 448 -13.05 -37.78 26.23
CA VAL A 448 -14.40 -38.01 25.68
C VAL A 448 -14.31 -38.34 24.19
N GLN A 449 -15.22 -39.19 23.71
CA GLN A 449 -15.35 -39.46 22.29
C GLN A 449 -15.74 -38.21 21.49
N LYS A 450 -15.20 -38.03 20.29
CA LYS A 450 -15.61 -36.95 19.36
C LYS A 450 -16.94 -37.29 18.70
N GLU A 451 -17.06 -38.51 18.21
CA GLU A 451 -18.24 -39.07 17.54
C GLU A 451 -18.74 -40.32 18.28
N PRO A 452 -20.07 -40.60 18.24
CA PRO A 452 -20.60 -41.85 18.76
C PRO A 452 -20.09 -43.05 17.96
N GLN A 453 -20.09 -44.23 18.59
CA GLN A 453 -19.60 -45.49 18.02
C GLN A 453 -20.63 -46.60 18.11
#